data_AF-A0A968XVC8-F1
#
_entry.id   AF-A0A968XVC8-F1
#
_cell.length_a   1.000
_cell.length_b   1.000
_cell.length_c   1.000
_cell.angle_alpha   90.00
_cell.angle_beta   90.00
_cell.angle_gamma   90.00
#
_symmetry.space_group_name_H-M   'P 1'
#
loop_
_entity.id
_entity.type
_entity.pdbx_description
1 polymer ?
#
loop_
_entity_poly.entity_id
_entity_poly.type
_entity_poly.pdbx_seq_one_letter_code
_entity_poly.pdbx_strand_id
1 'polypeptide(L)'
;LRYIDRWGLERYRASAIPGLMGPATAEVFEQVFNQIQASASQNFSREDSGREDSGHEDSGRERPLAQQPLFVYFSGHGYLNETNADNNGLILWGEDVIDVQSLAIRLDALPRSKPVVVMMAQCFSGSFANLIYAGGDPEAPVALHSRCGFFATTQDLPSVGCTPEVDEADYRDYSSSFFAGLTGIDRLGQPVVSADYDGNGKISYNEAHAFAKIDEKTSDRPVSSLEVWLQRQLSSAQVEAITQRSSPQQLLAGARPERGAVIRSLGDRLGFNLQQSFIDNVDRLGLAEVIETAEGVGDSDIELQAANLERLRMELLDIAAEQWIQRSGTSQQRQILQRLHTCESQTPNP
;
A
#
# COMPACT_ATOMS: atom_id res chain seq x y z
N LEU A 1 -5.45 -19.66 3.61
CA LEU A 1 -6.46 -19.24 4.62
C LEU A 1 -6.07 -19.58 6.07
N ARG A 2 -5.39 -20.70 6.39
CA ARG A 2 -4.88 -20.96 7.77
C ARG A 2 -3.81 -19.98 8.29
N TYR A 3 -3.20 -19.19 7.41
CA TYR A 3 -2.11 -18.23 7.74
C TYR A 3 -2.62 -16.91 8.36
N ILE A 4 -3.92 -16.60 8.23
CA ILE A 4 -4.52 -15.34 8.69
C ILE A 4 -4.90 -15.41 10.18
N ASP A 5 -5.13 -16.62 10.72
CA ASP A 5 -5.68 -16.82 12.07
C ASP A 5 -4.72 -16.45 13.23
N ARG A 6 -3.40 -16.31 12.99
CA ARG A 6 -2.43 -15.97 14.06
C ARG A 6 -2.19 -14.48 14.28
N TRP A 7 -2.63 -13.61 13.37
CA TRP A 7 -2.44 -12.16 13.46
C TRP A 7 -3.42 -11.46 14.44
N GLY A 8 -4.12 -12.21 15.30
CA GLY A 8 -5.17 -11.64 16.14
C GLY A 8 -6.33 -11.04 15.34
N LEU A 9 -6.45 -11.39 14.05
CA LEU A 9 -7.48 -10.93 13.14
C LEU A 9 -8.86 -11.54 13.44
N GLU A 10 -9.09 -12.14 14.62
CA GLU A 10 -10.42 -12.59 15.06
C GLU A 10 -11.47 -11.46 15.00
N ARG A 11 -11.02 -10.19 15.02
CA ARG A 11 -11.87 -9.00 14.81
C ARG A 11 -12.27 -8.75 13.35
N TYR A 12 -11.50 -9.28 12.40
CA TYR A 12 -11.85 -9.28 10.99
C TYR A 12 -12.60 -10.58 10.73
N ARG A 13 -13.94 -10.50 10.74
CA ARG A 13 -14.76 -11.65 10.34
C ARG A 13 -14.45 -12.01 8.89
N ALA A 14 -13.48 -12.91 8.68
CA ALA A 14 -13.36 -13.65 7.45
C ALA A 14 -14.62 -14.51 7.35
N SER A 15 -15.61 -14.00 6.62
CA SER A 15 -16.73 -14.84 6.22
C SER A 15 -16.15 -15.82 5.22
N ALA A 16 -15.72 -17.00 5.69
CA ALA A 16 -15.45 -18.11 4.81
C ALA A 16 -16.73 -18.33 4.01
N ILE A 17 -16.70 -18.08 2.70
CA ILE A 17 -17.86 -18.35 1.85
C ILE A 17 -18.06 -19.86 1.90
N PRO A 18 -19.13 -20.37 2.52
CA PRO A 18 -19.31 -21.81 2.69
C PRO A 18 -19.39 -22.46 1.30
N GLY A 19 -18.51 -23.42 1.03
CA GLY A 19 -18.44 -24.13 -0.26
C GLY A 19 -17.28 -23.73 -1.17
N LEU A 20 -16.56 -22.65 -0.89
CA LEU A 20 -15.36 -22.24 -1.63
C LEU A 20 -14.06 -22.77 -0.99
N MET A 21 -14.03 -24.04 -0.60
CA MET A 21 -12.78 -24.73 -0.26
C MET A 21 -12.25 -25.40 -1.53
N GLY A 22 -11.37 -24.71 -2.25
CA GLY A 22 -10.75 -25.17 -3.49
C GLY A 22 -9.55 -24.31 -3.86
N PRO A 23 -8.79 -24.66 -4.92
CA PRO A 23 -7.72 -23.81 -5.43
C PRO A 23 -8.28 -22.43 -5.81
N ALA A 24 -7.54 -21.36 -5.53
CA ALA A 24 -7.93 -20.00 -5.90
C ALA A 24 -7.68 -19.80 -7.41
N THR A 25 -8.60 -20.31 -8.23
CA THR A 25 -8.62 -20.18 -9.70
C THR A 25 -9.33 -18.89 -10.13
N ALA A 26 -9.24 -18.53 -11.42
CA ALA A 26 -10.00 -17.40 -11.94
C ALA A 26 -11.52 -17.55 -11.72
N GLU A 27 -12.06 -18.76 -11.85
CA GLU A 27 -13.48 -19.02 -11.60
C GLU A 27 -13.90 -18.73 -10.16
N VAL A 28 -13.10 -19.17 -9.18
CA VAL A 28 -13.36 -18.87 -7.76
C VAL A 28 -13.29 -17.36 -7.51
N PHE A 29 -12.30 -16.70 -8.10
CA PHE A 29 -12.16 -15.24 -8.02
C PHE A 29 -13.42 -14.52 -8.55
N GLU A 30 -13.92 -14.92 -9.72
CA GLU A 30 -15.17 -14.38 -10.27
C GLU A 30 -16.37 -14.62 -9.37
N GLN A 31 -16.49 -15.83 -8.80
CA GLN A 31 -17.59 -16.16 -7.91
C GLN A 31 -17.60 -15.26 -6.67
N VAL A 32 -16.44 -14.99 -6.07
CA VAL A 32 -16.30 -14.07 -4.93
C VAL A 32 -16.73 -12.65 -5.32
N PHE A 33 -16.23 -12.13 -6.45
CA PHE A 33 -16.58 -10.79 -6.92
C PHE A 33 -18.08 -10.63 -7.19
N ASN A 34 -18.67 -11.60 -7.89
CA ASN A 34 -20.10 -11.63 -8.17
C ASN A 34 -20.94 -11.64 -6.89
N GLN A 35 -20.52 -12.40 -5.87
CA GLN A 35 -21.19 -12.42 -4.57
C GLN A 35 -21.09 -11.08 -3.83
N ILE A 36 -19.92 -10.43 -3.86
CA ILE A 36 -19.73 -9.09 -3.28
C ILE A 36 -20.65 -8.09 -3.97
N GLN A 37 -20.69 -8.10 -5.31
CA GLN A 37 -21.53 -7.20 -6.09
C GLN A 37 -23.02 -7.44 -5.80
N ALA A 38 -23.46 -8.69 -5.76
CA ALA A 38 -24.84 -9.05 -5.44
C ALA A 38 -25.24 -8.60 -4.03
N SER A 39 -24.38 -8.83 -3.04
CA SER A 39 -24.62 -8.44 -1.64
C SER A 39 -24.66 -6.92 -1.45
N ALA A 40 -23.82 -6.18 -2.17
CA ALA A 40 -23.82 -4.73 -2.14
C ALA A 40 -25.08 -4.14 -2.80
N SER A 41 -25.57 -4.78 -3.87
CA SER A 41 -26.77 -4.35 -4.61
C SER A 41 -28.07 -4.60 -3.85
N GLN A 42 -28.20 -5.75 -3.17
CA GLN A 42 -29.40 -6.10 -2.40
C GLN A 42 -29.63 -5.20 -1.17
N ASN A 43 -28.56 -4.70 -0.56
CA ASN A 43 -28.64 -3.79 0.59
C ASN A 43 -29.07 -2.38 0.18
N PHE A 44 -28.66 -1.92 -1.02
CA PHE A 44 -29.07 -0.61 -1.55
C PHE A 44 -30.58 -0.54 -1.82
N SER A 45 -31.19 -1.62 -2.32
CA SER A 45 -32.64 -1.67 -2.57
C SER A 45 -33.51 -1.68 -1.31
N ARG A 46 -32.93 -2.01 -0.13
CA ARG A 46 -33.67 -2.00 1.15
C ARG A 46 -33.66 -0.63 1.82
N GLU A 47 -32.57 0.13 1.72
CA GLU A 47 -32.45 1.46 2.34
C GLU A 47 -33.37 2.51 1.68
N ASP A 48 -33.70 2.35 0.39
CA ASP A 48 -34.58 3.26 -0.34
C ASP A 48 -36.09 3.05 -0.07
N SER A 49 -36.44 2.06 0.77
CA SER A 49 -37.83 1.67 1.05
C SER A 49 -38.39 2.16 2.40
N GLY A 50 -37.67 3.04 3.12
CA GLY A 50 -38.30 3.92 4.11
C GLY A 50 -37.50 4.20 5.37
N ARG A 51 -37.27 5.49 5.64
CA ARG A 51 -37.63 6.11 6.94
C ARG A 51 -37.49 7.63 6.89
N GLU A 52 -38.58 8.31 7.22
CA GLU A 52 -38.57 9.69 7.70
C GLU A 52 -37.89 9.79 9.07
N ASP A 53 -37.40 11.00 9.31
CA ASP A 53 -36.54 11.53 10.37
C ASP A 53 -36.90 11.17 11.82
N SER A 54 -35.88 10.94 12.65
CA SER A 54 -35.85 11.39 14.05
C SER A 54 -34.45 11.23 14.63
N GLY A 55 -33.86 12.36 15.05
CA GLY A 55 -32.55 12.44 15.66
C GLY A 55 -32.42 11.67 16.97
N HIS A 56 -31.44 10.78 17.03
CA HIS A 56 -30.78 10.31 18.25
C HIS A 56 -29.34 9.93 17.89
N GLU A 57 -28.38 10.43 18.67
CA GLU A 57 -26.97 10.05 18.59
C GLU A 57 -26.84 8.55 18.89
N ASP A 58 -26.53 7.76 17.86
CA ASP A 58 -26.40 6.30 17.96
C ASP A 58 -24.91 5.92 17.89
N SER A 59 -24.26 5.96 19.06
CA SER A 59 -22.96 5.32 19.28
C SER A 59 -23.16 3.80 19.33
N GLY A 60 -23.25 3.15 18.16
CA GLY A 60 -23.35 1.67 18.11
C GLY A 60 -23.84 1.02 16.82
N ARG A 61 -24.27 1.77 15.79
CA ARG A 61 -24.69 1.14 14.53
C ARG A 61 -23.49 0.67 13.69
N GLU A 62 -23.35 -0.64 13.56
CA GLU A 62 -22.51 -1.26 12.52
C GLU A 62 -22.86 -0.64 11.16
N ARG A 63 -21.85 -0.15 10.42
CA ARG A 63 -22.07 0.38 9.07
C ARG A 63 -22.73 -0.70 8.21
N PRO A 64 -23.73 -0.37 7.39
CA PRO A 64 -24.30 -1.32 6.43
C PRO A 64 -23.19 -2.01 5.62
N LEU A 65 -23.28 -3.31 5.37
CA LEU A 65 -22.29 -4.08 4.61
C LEU A 65 -21.95 -3.45 3.25
N ALA A 66 -22.89 -2.70 2.65
CA ALA A 66 -22.68 -1.94 1.42
C ALA A 66 -21.71 -0.75 1.56
N GLN A 67 -21.55 -0.21 2.77
CA GLN A 67 -20.67 0.92 3.10
C GLN A 67 -19.41 0.50 3.88
N GLN A 68 -19.31 -0.76 4.30
CA GLN A 68 -18.06 -1.29 4.87
C GLN A 68 -16.99 -1.38 3.78
N PRO A 69 -15.77 -0.88 4.01
CA PRO A 69 -14.65 -1.03 3.08
C PRO A 69 -14.42 -2.51 2.74
N LEU A 70 -14.20 -2.81 1.47
CA LEU A 70 -13.68 -4.10 1.04
C LEU A 70 -12.16 -4.06 1.20
N PHE A 71 -11.61 -4.92 2.06
CA PHE A 71 -10.17 -5.14 2.14
C PHE A 71 -9.80 -6.38 1.33
N VAL A 72 -8.98 -6.21 0.30
CA VAL A 72 -8.47 -7.29 -0.56
C VAL A 72 -7.01 -7.53 -0.21
N TYR A 73 -6.70 -8.71 0.31
CA TYR A 73 -5.32 -9.15 0.54
C TYR A 73 -4.94 -10.21 -0.49
N PHE A 74 -3.82 -10.00 -1.17
CA PHE A 74 -3.20 -10.99 -2.04
C PHE A 74 -1.76 -11.26 -1.63
N SER A 75 -1.41 -12.54 -1.52
CA SER A 75 -0.03 -13.02 -1.39
C SER A 75 0.13 -14.26 -2.25
N GLY A 76 1.13 -14.25 -3.11
CA GLY A 76 1.33 -15.25 -4.16
C GLY A 76 2.35 -14.79 -5.20
N HIS A 77 2.32 -15.40 -6.37
CA HIS A 77 3.24 -15.05 -7.46
C HIS A 77 2.72 -13.88 -8.29
N GLY A 78 3.61 -12.95 -8.62
CA GLY A 78 3.36 -11.89 -9.59
C GLY A 78 3.84 -12.25 -10.99
N TYR A 79 3.21 -11.67 -12.00
CA TYR A 79 3.55 -11.80 -13.41
C TYR A 79 4.03 -10.46 -13.96
N LEU A 80 5.27 -10.39 -14.45
CA LEU A 80 5.79 -9.21 -15.14
C LEU A 80 5.26 -9.17 -16.56
N ASN A 81 4.57 -8.09 -16.91
CA ASN A 81 4.20 -7.81 -18.28
C ASN A 81 5.31 -7.01 -18.96
N GLU A 82 6.19 -7.72 -19.67
CA GLU A 82 7.36 -7.13 -20.35
C GLU A 82 6.99 -6.03 -21.37
N THR A 83 5.76 -6.01 -21.86
CA THR A 83 5.30 -5.00 -22.84
C THR A 83 4.63 -3.79 -22.19
N ASN A 84 4.14 -3.94 -20.96
CA ASN A 84 3.43 -2.89 -20.24
C ASN A 84 3.51 -3.12 -18.73
N ALA A 85 4.54 -2.55 -18.10
CA ALA A 85 4.75 -2.65 -16.65
C ALA A 85 3.61 -2.04 -15.82
N ASP A 86 2.80 -1.14 -16.40
CA ASP A 86 1.61 -0.59 -15.75
C ASP A 86 0.47 -1.63 -15.62
N ASN A 87 0.56 -2.74 -16.35
CA ASN A 87 -0.44 -3.82 -16.39
C ASN A 87 0.18 -5.20 -16.12
N ASN A 88 1.00 -5.31 -15.07
CA ASN A 88 1.44 -6.60 -14.52
C ASN A 88 0.25 -7.39 -13.95
N GLY A 89 0.49 -8.65 -13.57
CA GLY A 89 -0.56 -9.54 -13.08
C GLY A 89 -0.25 -10.24 -11.77
N LEU A 90 -1.30 -10.79 -11.17
CA LEU A 90 -1.21 -11.81 -10.13
C LEU A 90 -1.48 -13.17 -10.77
N ILE A 91 -0.74 -14.19 -10.34
CA ILE A 91 -0.88 -15.56 -10.82
C ILE A 91 -1.74 -16.34 -9.83
N LEU A 92 -2.83 -16.87 -10.33
CA LEU A 92 -3.77 -17.73 -9.62
C LEU A 92 -3.37 -19.20 -9.78
N TRP A 93 -4.07 -20.06 -9.04
CA TRP A 93 -3.91 -21.50 -9.22
C TRP A 93 -4.37 -21.91 -10.62
N GLY A 94 -3.59 -22.79 -11.25
CA GLY A 94 -3.81 -23.18 -12.65
C GLY A 94 -3.12 -22.27 -13.67
N GLU A 95 -2.23 -21.38 -13.22
CA GLU A 95 -1.47 -20.43 -14.06
C GLU A 95 -2.34 -19.37 -14.74
N ASP A 96 -3.60 -19.22 -14.30
CA ASP A 96 -4.44 -18.10 -14.71
C ASP A 96 -3.84 -16.79 -14.20
N VAL A 97 -3.85 -15.76 -15.05
CA VAL A 97 -3.34 -14.42 -14.69
C VAL A 97 -4.50 -13.43 -14.63
N ILE A 98 -4.57 -12.66 -13.55
CA ILE A 98 -5.41 -11.45 -13.47
C ILE A 98 -4.49 -10.24 -13.48
N ASP A 99 -4.55 -9.46 -14.55
CA ASP A 99 -3.80 -8.22 -14.67
C ASP A 99 -4.50 -7.02 -14.00
N VAL A 100 -3.78 -5.90 -13.87
CA VAL A 100 -4.28 -4.67 -13.24
C VAL A 100 -5.57 -4.21 -13.90
N GLN A 101 -5.63 -4.16 -15.24
CA GLN A 101 -6.79 -3.66 -15.96
C GLN A 101 -8.00 -4.58 -15.79
N SER A 102 -7.81 -5.90 -15.87
CA SER A 102 -8.86 -6.89 -15.62
C SER A 102 -9.43 -6.75 -14.21
N LEU A 103 -8.57 -6.56 -13.21
CA LEU A 103 -9.01 -6.33 -11.84
C LEU A 103 -9.74 -4.99 -11.69
N ALA A 104 -9.21 -3.91 -12.28
CA ALA A 104 -9.81 -2.59 -12.21
C ALA A 104 -11.22 -2.56 -12.83
N ILE A 105 -11.43 -3.23 -13.97
CA ILE A 105 -12.75 -3.35 -14.62
C ILE A 105 -13.76 -4.02 -13.68
N ARG A 106 -13.34 -5.03 -12.92
CA ARG A 106 -14.20 -5.71 -11.93
C ARG A 106 -14.51 -4.81 -10.74
N LEU A 107 -13.52 -4.04 -10.28
CA LEU A 107 -13.72 -3.05 -9.23
C LEU A 107 -14.64 -1.90 -9.69
N ASP A 108 -14.58 -1.52 -10.97
CA ASP A 108 -15.47 -0.50 -11.56
C ASP A 108 -16.94 -0.94 -11.56
N ALA A 109 -17.21 -2.26 -11.55
CA ALA A 109 -18.55 -2.83 -11.47
C ALA A 109 -19.16 -2.81 -10.05
N LEU A 110 -18.36 -2.54 -9.02
CA LEU A 110 -18.86 -2.38 -7.65
C LEU A 110 -19.64 -1.07 -7.48
N PRO A 111 -20.57 -0.97 -6.52
CA PRO A 111 -21.23 0.30 -6.20
C PRO A 111 -20.22 1.37 -5.79
N ARG A 112 -20.41 2.61 -6.26
CA ARG A 112 -19.49 3.73 -5.96
C ARG A 112 -19.33 4.02 -4.46
N SER A 113 -20.33 3.66 -3.66
CA SER A 113 -20.33 3.80 -2.20
C SER A 113 -19.49 2.76 -1.47
N LYS A 114 -18.93 1.77 -2.17
CA LYS A 114 -18.10 0.69 -1.60
C LYS A 114 -16.62 1.08 -1.69
N PRO A 115 -15.97 1.50 -0.59
CA PRO A 115 -14.53 1.77 -0.61
C PRO A 115 -13.77 0.46 -0.76
N VAL A 116 -12.63 0.48 -1.45
CA VAL A 116 -11.77 -0.69 -1.63
C VAL A 116 -10.35 -0.35 -1.19
N VAL A 117 -9.80 -1.16 -0.28
CA VAL A 117 -8.40 -1.09 0.10
C VAL A 117 -7.76 -2.40 -0.32
N VAL A 118 -6.66 -2.33 -1.06
CA VAL A 118 -5.94 -3.49 -1.56
C VAL A 118 -4.57 -3.56 -0.90
N MET A 119 -4.16 -4.73 -0.46
CA MET A 119 -2.80 -4.99 0.01
C MET A 119 -2.25 -6.20 -0.72
N MET A 120 -1.11 -6.04 -1.40
CA MET A 120 -0.50 -7.13 -2.16
C MET A 120 0.96 -7.34 -1.78
N ALA A 121 1.28 -8.58 -1.39
CA ALA A 121 2.64 -9.04 -1.16
C ALA A 121 3.01 -10.07 -2.23
N GLN A 122 3.49 -9.55 -3.36
CA GLN A 122 3.97 -10.32 -4.50
C GLN A 122 4.95 -9.48 -5.33
N CYS A 123 5.71 -10.15 -6.20
CA CYS A 123 6.53 -9.50 -7.22
C CYS A 123 5.72 -8.51 -8.07
N PHE A 124 6.33 -7.39 -8.45
CA PHE A 124 5.77 -6.41 -9.37
C PHE A 124 4.46 -5.76 -8.90
N SER A 125 4.13 -5.91 -7.62
CA SER A 125 2.84 -5.48 -7.04
C SER A 125 2.59 -3.98 -7.17
N GLY A 126 3.63 -3.16 -7.29
CA GLY A 126 3.50 -1.72 -7.47
C GLY A 126 2.69 -1.30 -8.70
N SER A 127 2.55 -2.15 -9.73
CA SER A 127 1.69 -1.86 -10.89
C SER A 127 0.21 -1.72 -10.48
N PHE A 128 -0.21 -2.45 -9.43
CA PHE A 128 -1.58 -2.42 -8.92
C PHE A 128 -1.88 -1.09 -8.20
N ALA A 129 -0.89 -0.21 -8.01
CA ALA A 129 -1.17 1.18 -7.66
C ALA A 129 -2.05 1.85 -8.71
N ASN A 130 -1.96 1.43 -9.98
CA ASN A 130 -2.78 1.93 -11.08
C ASN A 130 -4.25 1.54 -10.97
N LEU A 131 -4.62 0.67 -10.02
CA LEU A 131 -6.02 0.42 -9.72
C LEU A 131 -6.77 1.73 -9.44
N ILE A 132 -6.15 2.80 -8.93
CA ILE A 132 -6.85 4.09 -8.69
C ILE A 132 -7.43 4.75 -9.95
N TYR A 133 -6.97 4.41 -11.15
CA TYR A 133 -7.42 5.01 -12.41
C TYR A 133 -8.53 4.20 -13.05
N ALA A 134 -9.45 4.85 -13.77
CA ALA A 134 -10.54 4.17 -14.47
C ALA A 134 -9.99 3.09 -15.40
N GLY A 135 -10.52 1.86 -15.32
CA GLY A 135 -10.00 0.73 -16.09
C GLY A 135 -8.57 0.29 -15.75
N GLY A 136 -7.93 0.85 -14.72
CA GLY A 136 -6.56 0.50 -14.32
C GLY A 136 -5.48 1.12 -15.21
N ASP A 137 -5.84 2.10 -16.05
CA ASP A 137 -4.93 2.78 -16.98
C ASP A 137 -4.48 4.12 -16.40
N PRO A 138 -3.19 4.33 -16.11
CA PRO A 138 -2.71 5.59 -15.54
C PRO A 138 -2.83 6.81 -16.46
N GLU A 139 -3.06 6.61 -17.76
CA GLU A 139 -3.38 7.69 -18.70
C GLU A 139 -4.86 8.09 -18.65
N ALA A 140 -5.70 7.27 -18.01
CA ALA A 140 -7.11 7.59 -17.76
C ALA A 140 -7.28 8.47 -16.51
N PRO A 141 -8.43 9.15 -16.35
CA PRO A 141 -8.73 9.86 -15.11
C PRO A 141 -8.78 8.93 -13.89
N VAL A 142 -8.43 9.45 -12.72
CA VAL A 142 -8.66 8.77 -11.43
C VAL A 142 -10.14 8.38 -11.32
N ALA A 143 -10.39 7.12 -11.01
CA ALA A 143 -11.72 6.55 -10.94
C ALA A 143 -12.60 7.29 -9.93
N LEU A 144 -13.92 7.24 -10.13
CA LEU A 144 -14.88 7.83 -9.20
C LEU A 144 -15.04 6.98 -7.92
N HIS A 145 -14.80 5.68 -8.01
CA HIS A 145 -14.78 4.77 -6.86
C HIS A 145 -13.63 5.13 -5.91
N SER A 146 -13.88 5.03 -4.60
CA SER A 146 -12.83 5.21 -3.61
C SER A 146 -12.02 3.92 -3.51
N ARG A 147 -10.81 3.94 -4.06
CA ARG A 147 -9.89 2.81 -3.99
C ARG A 147 -8.45 3.28 -3.79
N CYS A 148 -7.71 2.50 -3.03
CA CYS A 148 -6.29 2.70 -2.76
C CYS A 148 -5.66 1.34 -2.45
N GLY A 149 -4.34 1.28 -2.45
CA GLY A 149 -3.66 0.08 -2.02
C GLY A 149 -2.22 0.29 -1.60
N PHE A 150 -1.66 -0.82 -1.11
CA PHE A 150 -0.34 -0.91 -0.50
C PHE A 150 0.36 -2.16 -1.04
N PHE A 151 1.58 -1.98 -1.52
CA PHE A 151 2.26 -2.98 -2.35
C PHE A 151 3.66 -3.22 -1.79
N ALA A 152 4.10 -4.48 -1.83
CA ALA A 152 5.40 -4.86 -1.29
C ALA A 152 6.56 -4.19 -2.01
N THR A 153 6.45 -3.98 -3.31
CA THR A 153 7.55 -3.43 -4.10
C THR A 153 7.05 -2.61 -5.29
N THR A 154 7.95 -1.99 -6.04
CA THR A 154 7.61 -1.22 -7.24
C THR A 154 7.16 -2.13 -8.39
N GLN A 155 6.64 -1.56 -9.47
CA GLN A 155 6.13 -2.33 -10.61
C GLN A 155 7.21 -3.10 -11.37
N ASP A 156 8.49 -2.74 -11.21
CA ASP A 156 9.59 -3.29 -12.00
C ASP A 156 10.44 -4.31 -11.23
N LEU A 157 10.17 -4.50 -9.94
CA LEU A 157 11.01 -5.33 -9.07
C LEU A 157 10.28 -6.59 -8.59
N PRO A 158 10.99 -7.72 -8.46
CA PRO A 158 10.49 -8.83 -7.66
C PRO A 158 10.39 -8.43 -6.18
N SER A 159 9.57 -9.17 -5.44
CA SER A 159 9.42 -9.03 -3.99
C SER A 159 9.95 -10.27 -3.28
N VAL A 160 10.56 -10.07 -2.12
CA VAL A 160 10.99 -11.14 -1.23
C VAL A 160 9.78 -11.82 -0.57
N GLY A 161 9.96 -13.07 -0.13
CA GLY A 161 8.85 -13.93 0.32
C GLY A 161 8.40 -14.95 -0.74
N CYS A 162 9.00 -14.91 -1.94
CA CYS A 162 8.91 -16.00 -2.92
C CYS A 162 9.81 -17.20 -2.59
N THR A 163 10.63 -17.13 -1.54
CA THR A 163 11.45 -18.23 -1.04
C THR A 163 10.63 -19.13 -0.11
N PRO A 164 10.70 -20.47 -0.26
CA PRO A 164 10.09 -21.40 0.68
C PRO A 164 10.95 -21.45 1.96
N GLU A 165 10.96 -20.37 2.72
CA GLU A 165 11.52 -20.40 4.07
C GLU A 165 10.60 -21.31 4.90
N VAL A 166 11.14 -22.47 5.26
CA VAL A 166 10.39 -23.55 5.90
C VAL A 166 10.13 -23.30 7.40
N ASP A 167 10.78 -22.29 7.97
CA ASP A 167 10.56 -21.85 9.35
C ASP A 167 9.80 -20.53 9.38
N GLU A 168 8.62 -20.55 10.00
CA GLU A 168 7.78 -19.37 10.21
C GLU A 168 8.52 -18.25 10.96
N ALA A 169 9.51 -18.60 11.80
CA ALA A 169 10.31 -17.64 12.56
C ALA A 169 11.27 -16.82 11.69
N ASP A 170 11.70 -17.38 10.56
CA ASP A 170 12.69 -16.77 9.68
C ASP A 170 12.05 -16.04 8.50
N TYR A 171 10.84 -16.46 8.08
CA TYR A 171 10.05 -15.76 7.05
C TYR A 171 9.98 -14.28 7.40
N ARG A 172 10.30 -13.38 6.46
CA ARG A 172 10.13 -11.91 6.60
C ARG A 172 9.79 -11.30 5.25
N ASP A 173 8.52 -10.95 5.09
CA ASP A 173 8.01 -10.25 3.91
C ASP A 173 7.24 -8.99 4.32
N TYR A 174 6.97 -8.14 3.34
CA TYR A 174 6.17 -6.93 3.51
C TYR A 174 4.83 -7.18 4.22
N SER A 175 4.13 -8.28 3.91
CA SER A 175 2.81 -8.56 4.52
C SER A 175 2.91 -8.73 6.03
N SER A 176 3.96 -9.37 6.49
CA SER A 176 4.17 -9.58 7.91
C SER A 176 4.46 -8.30 8.66
N SER A 177 5.31 -7.41 8.13
CA SER A 177 5.55 -6.12 8.77
C SER A 177 4.31 -5.22 8.71
N PHE A 178 3.55 -5.24 7.61
CA PHE A 178 2.32 -4.48 7.48
C PHE A 178 1.27 -4.90 8.53
N PHE A 179 1.01 -6.20 8.67
CA PHE A 179 0.06 -6.68 9.69
C PHE A 179 0.59 -6.51 11.12
N ALA A 180 1.91 -6.60 11.33
CA ALA A 180 2.51 -6.27 12.62
C ALA A 180 2.25 -4.81 13.00
N GLY A 181 2.44 -3.89 12.05
CA GLY A 181 2.10 -2.48 12.22
C GLY A 181 0.63 -2.29 12.56
N LEU A 182 -0.30 -2.93 11.83
CA LEU A 182 -1.74 -2.81 12.09
C LEU A 182 -2.19 -3.36 13.44
N THR A 183 -1.61 -4.47 13.88
CA THR A 183 -2.12 -5.26 15.02
C THR A 183 -1.34 -5.02 16.31
N GLY A 184 -0.13 -4.47 16.22
CA GLY A 184 0.79 -4.31 17.34
C GLY A 184 1.46 -5.61 17.78
N ILE A 185 1.28 -6.71 17.04
CA ILE A 185 1.92 -8.00 17.30
C ILE A 185 2.53 -8.58 16.02
N ASP A 186 3.71 -9.17 16.11
CA ASP A 186 4.32 -9.88 14.99
C ASP A 186 3.66 -11.25 14.74
N ARG A 187 4.13 -11.93 13.69
CA ARG A 187 3.66 -13.27 13.29
C ARG A 187 3.77 -14.34 14.40
N LEU A 188 4.69 -14.14 15.35
CA LEU A 188 4.99 -15.03 16.46
C LEU A 188 4.15 -14.66 17.71
N GLY A 189 3.25 -13.68 17.57
CA GLY A 189 2.43 -13.14 18.65
C GLY A 189 3.21 -12.27 19.64
N GLN A 190 4.42 -11.82 19.29
CA GLN A 190 5.20 -10.92 20.14
C GLN A 190 4.80 -9.47 19.90
N PRO A 191 4.68 -8.64 20.94
CA PRO A 191 4.41 -7.21 20.77
C PRO A 191 5.49 -6.52 19.93
N VAL A 192 5.08 -5.66 19.00
CA VAL A 192 5.97 -4.77 18.26
C VAL A 192 5.82 -3.32 18.74
N VAL A 193 6.73 -2.45 18.30
CA VAL A 193 6.58 -1.01 18.52
C VAL A 193 5.30 -0.52 17.85
N SER A 194 4.56 0.36 18.52
CA SER A 194 3.30 0.90 17.98
C SER A 194 3.55 1.67 16.68
N ALA A 195 2.67 1.45 15.68
CA ALA A 195 2.62 2.23 14.45
C ALA A 195 1.71 3.47 14.55
N ASP A 196 1.14 3.78 15.72
CA ASP A 196 0.36 5.00 15.99
C ASP A 196 1.32 6.22 16.03
N TYR A 197 1.70 6.70 14.85
CA TYR A 197 2.68 7.76 14.66
C TYR A 197 2.07 9.15 14.87
N ASP A 198 0.75 9.29 14.69
CA ASP A 198 0.03 10.54 14.95
C ASP A 198 -0.51 10.66 16.40
N GLY A 199 -0.51 9.56 17.16
CA GLY A 199 -0.88 9.52 18.57
C GLY A 199 -2.39 9.57 18.81
N ASN A 200 -3.21 9.22 17.82
CA ASN A 200 -4.66 9.28 17.91
C ASN A 200 -5.29 8.04 18.60
N GLY A 201 -4.49 7.03 18.93
CA GLY A 201 -4.92 5.80 19.60
C GLY A 201 -5.52 4.74 18.67
N LYS A 202 -5.42 4.92 17.35
CA LYS A 202 -5.81 3.96 16.31
C LYS A 202 -4.72 3.92 15.25
N ILE A 203 -4.56 2.76 14.62
CA ILE A 203 -3.57 2.56 13.57
C ILE A 203 -4.27 2.52 12.21
N SER A 204 -3.93 3.45 11.33
CA SER A 204 -4.44 3.48 9.95
C SER A 204 -3.60 2.63 8.99
N TYR A 205 -4.11 2.40 7.78
CA TYR A 205 -3.36 1.61 6.79
C TYR A 205 -2.05 2.29 6.33
N ASN A 206 -2.02 3.62 6.18
CA ASN A 206 -0.79 4.35 5.88
C ASN A 206 0.22 4.29 7.04
N GLU A 207 -0.22 4.26 8.29
CA GLU A 207 0.67 4.06 9.44
C GLU A 207 1.28 2.65 9.46
N ALA A 208 0.47 1.63 9.20
CA ALA A 208 0.97 0.28 9.03
C ALA A 208 1.92 0.12 7.84
N HIS A 209 1.66 0.82 6.74
CA HIS A 209 2.58 0.89 5.60
C HIS A 209 3.91 1.56 5.96
N ALA A 210 3.87 2.68 6.70
CA ALA A 210 5.06 3.34 7.22
C ALA A 210 5.84 2.44 8.18
N PHE A 211 5.14 1.71 9.05
CA PHE A 211 5.76 0.69 9.90
C PHE A 211 6.46 -0.38 9.07
N ALA A 212 5.81 -0.89 8.01
CA ALA A 212 6.42 -1.86 7.12
C ALA A 212 7.72 -1.33 6.50
N LYS A 213 7.73 -0.10 5.96
CA LYS A 213 8.96 0.53 5.42
C LYS A 213 10.11 0.59 6.43
N ILE A 214 9.81 0.74 7.73
CA ILE A 214 10.79 0.87 8.82
C ILE A 214 11.26 -0.50 9.31
N ASP A 215 10.31 -1.39 9.64
CA ASP A 215 10.57 -2.70 10.23
C ASP A 215 11.20 -3.66 9.23
N GLU A 216 10.80 -3.57 7.97
CA GLU A 216 11.17 -4.51 6.94
C GLU A 216 12.68 -4.52 6.69
N LYS A 217 13.28 -5.71 6.84
CA LYS A 217 14.71 -5.97 6.65
C LYS A 217 14.97 -6.77 5.37
N THR A 218 14.35 -6.33 4.29
CA THR A 218 14.35 -7.00 3.00
C THR A 218 14.80 -6.03 1.90
N SER A 219 14.99 -6.55 0.67
CA SER A 219 15.28 -5.72 -0.51
C SER A 219 14.04 -5.07 -1.13
N ASP A 220 12.85 -5.36 -0.61
CA ASP A 220 11.59 -4.81 -1.12
C ASP A 220 11.54 -3.28 -1.04
N ARG A 221 10.73 -2.66 -1.90
CA ARG A 221 10.59 -1.21 -1.95
C ARG A 221 9.13 -0.84 -1.84
N PRO A 222 8.53 -0.92 -0.63
CA PRO A 222 7.10 -0.76 -0.49
C PRO A 222 6.61 0.59 -0.99
N VAL A 223 5.48 0.55 -1.70
CA VAL A 223 4.81 1.75 -2.22
C VAL A 223 3.30 1.69 -1.96
N SER A 224 2.67 2.85 -1.80
CA SER A 224 1.21 2.98 -1.83
C SER A 224 0.69 3.56 -3.16
N SER A 225 -0.62 3.46 -3.39
CA SER A 225 -1.27 4.11 -4.54
C SER A 225 -1.05 5.62 -4.57
N LEU A 226 -1.15 6.27 -3.41
CA LEU A 226 -0.86 7.70 -3.27
C LEU A 226 0.59 8.02 -3.64
N GLU A 227 1.54 7.20 -3.20
CA GLU A 227 2.97 7.40 -3.46
C GLU A 227 3.30 7.30 -4.95
N VAL A 228 2.84 6.22 -5.61
CA VAL A 228 3.00 6.08 -7.06
C VAL A 228 2.34 7.25 -7.80
N TRP A 229 1.15 7.69 -7.37
CA TRP A 229 0.48 8.85 -7.98
C TRP A 229 1.27 10.15 -7.80
N LEU A 230 1.83 10.39 -6.60
CA LEU A 230 2.65 11.57 -6.27
C LEU A 230 3.92 11.60 -7.12
N GLN A 231 4.60 10.47 -7.27
CA GLN A 231 5.83 10.35 -8.06
C GLN A 231 5.57 10.68 -9.54
N ARG A 232 4.42 10.25 -10.10
CA ARG A 232 4.01 10.63 -11.47
C ARG A 232 3.75 12.14 -11.66
N GLN A 233 3.55 12.91 -10.58
CA GLN A 233 3.39 14.36 -10.68
C GLN A 233 4.73 15.11 -10.80
N LEU A 234 5.86 14.44 -10.58
CA LEU A 234 7.17 15.04 -10.62
C LEU A 234 7.83 14.82 -11.99
N SER A 235 8.32 15.90 -12.58
CA SER A 235 9.26 15.82 -13.71
C SER A 235 10.66 15.41 -13.24
N SER A 236 11.49 14.87 -14.14
CA SER A 236 12.88 14.51 -13.85
C SER A 236 13.69 15.70 -13.28
N ALA A 237 13.46 16.91 -13.77
CA ALA A 237 14.10 18.12 -13.26
C ALA A 237 13.66 18.46 -11.81
N GLN A 238 12.41 18.17 -11.45
CA GLN A 238 11.95 18.34 -10.06
C GLN A 238 12.57 17.27 -9.16
N VAL A 239 12.63 16.02 -9.59
CA VAL A 239 13.29 14.92 -8.85
C VAL A 239 14.74 15.26 -8.56
N GLU A 240 15.47 15.72 -9.58
CA GLU A 240 16.87 16.16 -9.44
C GLU A 240 16.98 17.34 -8.46
N ALA A 241 16.15 18.37 -8.61
CA ALA A 241 16.18 19.54 -7.74
C ALA A 241 15.86 19.17 -6.27
N ILE A 242 14.91 18.26 -6.04
CA ILE A 242 14.55 17.80 -4.68
C ILE A 242 15.74 17.07 -4.05
N THR A 243 16.30 16.08 -4.74
CA THR A 243 17.38 15.22 -4.22
C THR A 243 18.70 15.97 -4.00
N GLN A 244 19.02 16.96 -4.85
CA GLN A 244 20.25 17.75 -4.75
C GLN A 244 20.15 18.93 -3.77
N ARG A 245 18.96 19.52 -3.57
CA ARG A 245 18.86 20.83 -2.89
C ARG A 245 18.04 20.81 -1.61
N SER A 246 17.09 19.89 -1.49
CA SER A 246 16.21 19.83 -0.31
C SER A 246 16.83 18.92 0.73
N SER A 247 16.95 19.39 1.96
CA SER A 247 17.32 18.51 3.08
C SER A 247 16.10 17.77 3.62
N PRO A 248 16.25 16.54 4.13
CA PRO A 248 15.18 15.82 4.81
C PRO A 248 14.51 16.66 5.91
N GLN A 249 15.28 17.44 6.67
CA GLN A 249 14.74 18.30 7.72
C GLN A 249 13.81 19.39 7.18
N GLN A 250 14.10 19.96 6.01
CA GLN A 250 13.21 20.94 5.38
C GLN A 250 11.89 20.30 4.96
N LEU A 251 11.94 19.08 4.41
CA LEU A 251 10.75 18.35 3.98
C LEU A 251 9.89 17.86 5.15
N LEU A 252 10.52 17.54 6.29
CA LEU A 252 9.80 17.18 7.52
C LEU A 252 8.87 18.30 8.03
N ALA A 253 9.13 19.57 7.68
CA ALA A 253 8.27 20.68 8.04
C ALA A 253 6.95 20.64 7.23
N GLY A 254 5.93 19.98 7.79
CA GLY A 254 4.63 19.77 7.14
C GLY A 254 4.43 18.36 6.57
N ALA A 255 5.38 17.45 6.79
CA ALA A 255 5.16 16.03 6.55
C ALA A 255 4.12 15.46 7.52
N ARG A 256 3.35 14.47 7.05
CA ARG A 256 2.49 13.69 7.95
C ARG A 256 3.33 12.87 8.94
N PRO A 257 2.83 12.57 10.14
CA PRO A 257 3.62 11.94 11.21
C PRO A 257 4.26 10.61 10.81
N GLU A 258 3.53 9.74 10.12
CA GLU A 258 3.99 8.42 9.70
C GLU A 258 5.12 8.49 8.68
N ARG A 259 5.05 9.44 7.73
CA ARG A 259 6.13 9.72 6.77
C ARG A 259 7.37 10.27 7.46
N GLY A 260 7.16 11.14 8.44
CA GLY A 260 8.23 11.67 9.26
C GLY A 260 8.95 10.60 10.08
N ALA A 261 8.23 9.58 10.55
CA ALA A 261 8.81 8.43 11.22
C ALA A 261 9.70 7.60 10.28
N VAL A 262 9.27 7.39 9.02
CA VAL A 262 10.08 6.69 7.99
C VAL A 262 11.39 7.42 7.73
N ILE A 263 11.33 8.73 7.45
CA ILE A 263 12.55 9.53 7.18
C ILE A 263 13.54 9.47 8.33
N ARG A 264 13.07 9.66 9.58
CA ARG A 264 13.96 9.64 10.74
C ARG A 264 14.56 8.25 10.94
N SER A 265 13.75 7.20 10.86
CA SER A 265 14.22 5.83 11.09
C SER A 265 15.22 5.36 10.03
N LEU A 266 14.93 5.61 8.75
CA LEU A 266 15.85 5.27 7.66
C LEU A 266 17.08 6.18 7.65
N GLY A 267 16.91 7.46 7.95
CA GLY A 267 18.01 8.41 8.07
C GLY A 267 18.99 8.00 9.16
N ASP A 268 18.49 7.65 10.36
CA ASP A 268 19.31 7.16 11.46
C ASP A 268 20.03 5.85 11.09
N ARG A 269 19.32 4.90 10.46
CA ARG A 269 19.89 3.61 10.01
C ARG A 269 21.02 3.79 8.99
N LEU A 270 20.87 4.74 8.07
CA LEU A 270 21.85 5.04 7.03
C LEU A 270 22.96 6.00 7.50
N GLY A 271 22.83 6.60 8.68
CA GLY A 271 23.77 7.63 9.17
C GLY A 271 23.66 8.96 8.41
N PHE A 272 22.48 9.28 7.89
CA PHE A 272 22.21 10.55 7.21
C PHE A 272 22.19 11.71 8.19
N ASN A 273 22.82 12.82 7.79
CA ASN A 273 22.59 14.11 8.40
C ASN A 273 21.35 14.74 7.75
N LEU A 274 20.24 14.81 8.49
CA LEU A 274 18.97 15.33 7.98
C LEU A 274 19.02 16.81 7.56
N GLN A 275 20.08 17.55 7.90
CA GLN A 275 20.29 18.94 7.46
C GLN A 275 20.96 19.05 6.08
N GLN A 276 21.52 17.96 5.56
CA GLN A 276 22.16 17.89 4.24
C GLN A 276 21.18 17.31 3.21
N SER A 277 21.40 17.59 1.93
CA SER A 277 20.58 17.00 0.86
C SER A 277 20.76 15.48 0.79
N PHE A 278 19.90 14.81 0.01
CA PHE A 278 20.04 13.37 -0.21
C PHE A 278 21.38 13.05 -0.88
N ILE A 279 21.73 13.78 -1.95
CA ILE A 279 22.98 13.56 -2.68
C ILE A 279 24.21 13.89 -1.82
N ASP A 280 24.20 14.98 -1.06
CA ASP A 280 25.33 15.30 -0.16
C ASP A 280 25.58 14.18 0.86
N ASN A 281 24.52 13.53 1.35
CA ASN A 281 24.64 12.39 2.25
C ASN A 281 25.20 11.15 1.54
N VAL A 282 24.70 10.84 0.33
CA VAL A 282 25.21 9.73 -0.49
C VAL A 282 26.70 9.89 -0.75
N ASP A 283 27.14 11.08 -1.15
CA ASP A 283 28.55 11.38 -1.44
C ASP A 283 29.40 11.29 -0.17
N ARG A 284 28.95 11.92 0.93
CA ARG A 284 29.68 11.93 2.21
C ARG A 284 29.87 10.53 2.78
N LEU A 285 28.89 9.65 2.60
CA LEU A 285 28.88 8.29 3.13
C LEU A 285 29.48 7.27 2.15
N GLY A 286 29.81 7.67 0.92
CA GLY A 286 30.33 6.77 -0.10
C GLY A 286 29.29 5.75 -0.59
N LEU A 287 28.01 6.09 -0.60
CA LEU A 287 26.90 5.18 -0.94
C LEU A 287 26.61 5.12 -2.45
N ALA A 288 27.33 5.86 -3.28
CA ALA A 288 27.14 5.83 -4.73
C ALA A 288 27.38 4.43 -5.32
N GLU A 289 28.44 3.75 -4.87
CA GLU A 289 28.77 2.39 -5.32
C GLU A 289 27.71 1.37 -4.88
N VAL A 290 27.09 1.57 -3.71
CA VAL A 290 25.97 0.74 -3.23
C VAL A 290 24.76 0.85 -4.17
N ILE A 291 24.45 2.05 -4.66
CA ILE A 291 23.35 2.26 -5.63
C ILE A 291 23.65 1.52 -6.94
N GLU A 292 24.88 1.63 -7.44
CA GLU A 292 25.25 1.09 -8.76
C GLU A 292 25.39 -0.43 -8.76
N THR A 293 25.80 -1.02 -7.64
CA THR A 293 26.15 -2.45 -7.58
C THR A 293 25.10 -3.32 -6.92
N ALA A 294 24.11 -2.78 -6.21
CA ALA A 294 23.21 -3.61 -5.39
C ALA A 294 22.42 -4.70 -6.12
N GLU A 295 22.17 -4.58 -7.42
CA GLU A 295 21.41 -5.59 -8.16
C GLU A 295 22.29 -6.80 -8.53
N GLY A 296 21.99 -7.97 -7.95
CA GLY A 296 22.59 -9.24 -8.34
C GLY A 296 23.95 -9.57 -7.70
N VAL A 297 24.38 -8.80 -6.70
CA VAL A 297 25.61 -9.08 -5.94
C VAL A 297 25.43 -10.26 -4.98
N GLY A 298 24.18 -10.58 -4.58
CA GLY A 298 23.88 -11.70 -3.69
C GLY A 298 24.34 -11.47 -2.25
N ASP A 299 24.73 -10.24 -1.92
CA ASP A 299 25.04 -9.78 -0.56
C ASP A 299 23.80 -9.10 0.01
N SER A 300 23.15 -9.76 0.96
CA SER A 300 21.91 -9.30 1.57
C SER A 300 22.05 -7.95 2.29
N ASP A 301 23.24 -7.62 2.81
CA ASP A 301 23.45 -6.37 3.53
C ASP A 301 23.55 -5.19 2.56
N ILE A 302 24.21 -5.38 1.40
CA ILE A 302 24.29 -4.38 0.32
C ILE A 302 22.90 -4.15 -0.29
N GLU A 303 22.17 -5.23 -0.59
CA GLU A 303 20.81 -5.16 -1.12
C GLU A 303 19.85 -4.44 -0.16
N LEU A 304 19.94 -4.75 1.14
CA LEU A 304 19.15 -4.07 2.18
C LEU A 304 19.55 -2.60 2.32
N GLN A 305 20.84 -2.26 2.25
CA GLN A 305 21.29 -0.88 2.33
C GLN A 305 20.77 -0.06 1.14
N ALA A 306 20.86 -0.60 -0.08
CA ALA A 306 20.31 0.02 -1.28
C ALA A 306 18.78 0.17 -1.22
N ALA A 307 18.07 -0.84 -0.72
CA ALA A 307 16.64 -0.75 -0.52
C ALA A 307 16.26 0.34 0.50
N ASN A 308 16.95 0.43 1.64
CA ASN A 308 16.73 1.50 2.62
C ASN A 308 17.00 2.90 2.03
N LEU A 309 18.04 3.02 1.21
CA LEU A 309 18.39 4.28 0.54
C LEU A 309 17.31 4.70 -0.46
N GLU A 310 16.79 3.75 -1.26
CA GLU A 310 15.74 4.03 -2.21
C GLU A 310 14.39 4.31 -1.53
N ARG A 311 14.04 3.57 -0.47
CA ARG A 311 12.87 3.87 0.38
C ARG A 311 12.92 5.29 0.92
N LEU A 312 14.08 5.72 1.44
CA LEU A 312 14.27 7.09 1.91
C LEU A 312 14.14 8.10 0.76
N ARG A 313 14.72 7.83 -0.40
CA ARG A 313 14.62 8.69 -1.59
C ARG A 313 13.17 8.89 -2.02
N MET A 314 12.41 7.80 -2.15
CA MET A 314 10.98 7.83 -2.52
C MET A 314 10.18 8.65 -1.51
N GLU A 315 10.40 8.44 -0.20
CA GLU A 315 9.67 9.16 0.84
C GLU A 315 9.91 10.68 0.79
N LEU A 316 11.15 11.10 0.51
CA LEU A 316 11.48 12.52 0.32
C LEU A 316 10.78 13.12 -0.91
N LEU A 317 10.73 12.37 -2.02
CA LEU A 317 10.03 12.80 -3.23
C LEU A 317 8.53 12.91 -3.00
N ASP A 318 7.93 11.95 -2.30
CA ASP A 318 6.49 11.91 -2.05
C ASP A 318 6.04 13.09 -1.19
N ILE A 319 6.81 13.42 -0.14
CA ILE A 319 6.53 14.60 0.69
C ILE A 319 6.68 15.89 -0.11
N ALA A 320 7.75 16.00 -0.92
CA ALA A 320 7.97 17.18 -1.74
C ALA A 320 6.85 17.37 -2.79
N ALA A 321 6.42 16.29 -3.44
CA ALA A 321 5.31 16.29 -4.39
C ALA A 321 4.01 16.72 -3.72
N GLU A 322 3.71 16.16 -2.54
CA GLU A 322 2.51 16.51 -1.78
C GLU A 322 2.49 18.00 -1.40
N GLN A 323 3.59 18.52 -0.86
CA GLN A 323 3.71 19.94 -0.51
C GLN A 323 3.60 20.85 -1.76
N TRP A 324 4.13 20.42 -2.90
CA TRP A 324 3.97 21.15 -4.16
C TRP A 324 2.51 21.18 -4.62
N ILE A 325 1.81 20.05 -4.60
CA ILE A 325 0.38 19.97 -4.99
C ILE A 325 -0.49 20.82 -4.07
N GLN A 326 -0.24 20.78 -2.77
CA GLN A 326 -0.98 21.59 -1.79
C GLN A 326 -0.80 23.09 -2.07
N ARG A 327 0.43 23.54 -2.35
CA ARG A 327 0.74 24.97 -2.59
C ARG A 327 0.36 25.48 -3.98
N SER A 328 0.57 24.65 -5.01
CA SER A 328 0.61 25.10 -6.40
C SER A 328 -0.10 24.17 -7.39
N GLY A 329 -0.59 23.02 -6.93
CA GLY A 329 -1.34 22.08 -7.78
C GLY A 329 -2.65 22.67 -8.30
N THR A 330 -3.24 22.00 -9.29
CA THR A 330 -4.59 22.33 -9.75
C THR A 330 -5.64 21.95 -8.70
N SER A 331 -6.86 22.46 -8.84
CA SER A 331 -7.99 22.05 -7.98
C SER A 331 -8.24 20.54 -8.07
N GLN A 332 -8.11 19.97 -9.27
CA GLN A 332 -8.28 18.54 -9.51
C GLN A 332 -7.18 17.73 -8.79
N GLN A 333 -5.92 18.13 -8.88
CA GLN A 333 -4.82 17.43 -8.17
C GLN A 333 -5.03 17.46 -6.66
N ARG A 334 -5.43 18.60 -6.07
CA ARG A 334 -5.73 18.69 -4.64
C ARG A 334 -6.91 17.80 -4.23
N GLN A 335 -7.95 17.70 -5.07
CA GLN A 335 -9.08 16.82 -4.81
C GLN A 335 -8.68 15.34 -4.87
N ILE A 336 -7.86 14.94 -5.86
CA ILE A 336 -7.34 13.57 -5.96
C ILE A 336 -6.48 13.26 -4.73
N LEU A 337 -5.55 14.14 -4.39
CA LEU A 337 -4.70 14.01 -3.20
C LEU A 337 -5.54 13.78 -1.94
N GLN A 338 -6.56 14.61 -1.69
CA GLN A 338 -7.44 14.46 -0.54
C GLN A 338 -8.20 13.13 -0.54
N ARG A 339 -8.69 12.68 -1.72
CA ARG A 339 -9.40 11.40 -1.85
C ARG A 339 -8.50 10.22 -1.53
N LEU A 340 -7.25 10.22 -2.02
CA LEU A 340 -6.28 9.15 -1.77
C LEU A 340 -5.86 9.15 -0.30
N HIS A 341 -5.56 10.31 0.31
CA HIS A 341 -5.34 10.38 1.76
C HIS A 341 -6.50 9.80 2.55
N THR A 342 -7.73 10.20 2.22
CA THR A 342 -8.93 9.73 2.93
C THR A 342 -9.09 8.22 2.79
N CYS A 343 -8.68 7.63 1.66
CA CYS A 343 -8.70 6.18 1.49
C CYS A 343 -7.63 5.48 2.32
N GLU A 344 -6.39 5.94 2.25
CA GLU A 344 -5.23 5.30 2.92
C GLU A 344 -5.21 5.53 4.43
N SER A 345 -5.82 6.62 4.92
CA SER A 345 -5.94 6.93 6.36
C SER A 345 -7.09 6.19 7.04
N GLN A 346 -7.79 5.29 6.33
CA GLN A 346 -8.81 4.47 6.96
C GLN A 346 -8.18 3.55 7.99
N THR A 347 -8.89 3.36 9.09
CA THR A 347 -8.57 2.36 10.09
C THR A 347 -9.45 1.15 9.82
N PRO A 348 -8.91 -0.09 9.88
CA PRO A 348 -9.77 -1.25 9.95
C PRO A 348 -10.68 -1.11 11.18
N ASN A 349 -12.01 -1.24 11.00
CA ASN A 349 -12.97 -1.02 12.08
C ASN A 349 -12.62 -1.92 13.28
N PRO A 350 -12.55 -1.38 14.51
CA PRO A 350 -12.23 -2.14 15.72
C PRO A 350 -13.27 -3.17 16.14
#